data_AF-A0A521ZSZ8-F1
#
_entry.id   AF-A0A521ZSZ8-F1
#
_cell.length_a   1.000
_cell.length_b   1.000
_cell.length_c   1.000
_cell.angle_alpha   90.00
_cell.angle_beta   90.00
_cell.angle_gamma   90.00
#
_symmetry.space_group_name_H-M   'P 1'
#
loop_
_entity.id
_entity.type
_entity.pdbx_description
1 polymer ?
#
loop_
_entity_poly.entity_id
_entity_poly.type
_entity_poly.pdbx_seq_one_letter_code
_entity_poly.pdbx_strand_id
1 'polypeptide(L)'
;MNEELDKVKKFFKSTVGVLVGLVAGALVLAVVVFIGFRMFFVTFVDNYQIAYIYHVWPGKGRIEILKNPDGTYRRGWVVATPFLNRVHMVDPRPMQVCINANQRVLNCKLVQFNPEGLELFLSWHGRNDYEGPGGSQQGTSNFAEILKSYAYDGRGRTYPFLTVLRELKPEE
;
A
#
# COMPACT_ATOMS: atom_id res chain seq x y z
N MET A 1 14.27 66.09 19.67
CA MET A 1 13.31 65.46 18.73
C MET A 1 13.90 64.22 18.04
N ASN A 2 15.17 64.22 17.62
CA ASN A 2 15.78 63.06 16.94
C ASN A 2 16.07 61.84 17.85
N GLU A 3 16.43 62.06 19.12
CA GLU A 3 16.81 60.98 20.05
C GLU A 3 15.63 60.08 20.47
N GLU A 4 14.46 60.69 20.72
CA GLU A 4 13.20 59.98 20.99
C GLU A 4 12.78 59.14 19.77
N LEU A 5 12.97 59.68 18.56
CA LEU A 5 12.61 59.02 17.30
C LEU A 5 13.49 57.79 17.02
N ASP A 6 14.76 57.83 17.42
CA ASP A 6 15.69 56.70 17.30
C ASP A 6 15.43 55.60 18.34
N LYS A 7 15.02 55.96 19.57
CA LYS A 7 14.56 54.98 20.57
C LYS A 7 13.33 54.23 20.09
N VAL A 8 12.35 54.94 19.54
CA VAL A 8 11.13 54.33 18.97
C VAL A 8 11.47 53.42 17.79
N LYS A 9 12.33 53.83 16.86
CA LYS A 9 12.77 52.99 15.73
C LYS A 9 13.52 51.73 16.18
N LYS A 10 14.35 51.84 17.21
CA LYS A 10 15.12 50.71 17.77
C LYS A 10 14.22 49.71 18.50
N PHE A 11 13.24 50.22 19.25
CA PHE A 11 12.21 49.39 19.87
C PHE A 11 11.37 48.67 18.81
N PHE A 12 10.89 49.39 17.78
CA PHE A 12 10.11 48.80 16.69
C PHE A 12 10.91 47.74 15.92
N LYS A 13 12.17 47.98 15.58
CA LYS A 13 13.05 46.99 14.95
C LYS A 13 13.26 45.75 15.83
N SER A 14 13.38 45.92 17.14
CA SER A 14 13.54 44.81 18.08
C SER A 14 12.27 43.98 18.21
N THR A 15 11.10 44.62 18.37
CA THR A 15 9.82 43.92 18.46
C THR A 15 9.45 43.23 17.15
N VAL A 16 9.66 43.88 16.00
CA VAL A 16 9.45 43.28 14.68
C VAL A 16 10.42 42.11 14.45
N GLY A 17 11.69 42.22 14.85
CA GLY A 17 12.66 41.13 14.74
C GLY A 17 12.27 39.88 15.55
N VAL A 18 11.78 40.07 16.77
CA VAL A 18 11.27 38.96 17.61
C VAL A 18 10.02 38.33 17.00
N LEU A 19 9.08 39.14 16.49
CA LEU A 19 7.86 38.66 15.86
C LEU A 19 8.16 37.86 14.58
N VAL A 20 9.06 38.35 13.73
CA VAL A 20 9.52 37.65 12.51
C VAL A 20 10.20 36.33 12.88
N GLY A 21 11.03 36.30 13.94
CA GLY A 21 11.65 35.08 14.44
C GLY A 21 10.63 34.03 14.91
N LEU A 22 9.60 34.45 15.64
CA LEU A 22 8.51 33.57 16.07
C LEU A 22 7.69 33.02 14.89
N VAL A 23 7.34 33.89 13.93
CA VAL A 23 6.60 33.47 12.74
C VAL A 23 7.42 32.49 11.91
N ALA A 24 8.71 32.77 11.69
CA ALA A 24 9.60 31.87 10.97
C ALA A 24 9.76 30.52 11.69
N GLY A 25 9.93 30.54 13.01
CA GLY A 25 10.01 29.32 13.83
C GLY A 25 8.74 28.47 13.76
N ALA A 26 7.56 29.10 13.86
CA ALA A 26 6.27 28.42 13.75
C ALA A 26 6.08 27.81 12.34
N LEU A 27 6.52 28.50 11.30
CA LEU A 27 6.42 28.04 9.91
C LEU A 27 7.31 26.81 9.68
N VAL A 28 8.54 26.81 10.19
CA VAL A 28 9.43 25.64 10.14
C VAL A 28 8.81 24.45 10.90
N LEU A 29 8.27 24.68 12.10
CA LEU A 29 7.61 23.63 12.87
C LEU A 29 6.41 23.04 12.11
N ALA A 30 5.58 23.89 11.50
CA ALA A 30 4.44 23.46 10.71
C ALA A 30 4.86 22.57 9.52
N VAL A 31 5.95 22.93 8.83
CA VAL A 31 6.51 22.12 7.73
C VAL A 31 6.98 20.76 8.24
N VAL A 32 7.69 20.69 9.36
CA VAL A 32 8.17 19.43 9.95
C VAL A 32 6.99 18.54 10.35
N VAL A 33 5.96 19.11 10.98
CA VAL A 33 4.74 18.38 11.36
C VAL A 33 4.00 17.87 10.12
N PHE A 34 3.90 18.68 9.07
CA PHE A 34 3.26 18.28 7.82
C PHE A 34 3.99 17.13 7.12
N ILE A 35 5.32 17.19 7.05
CA ILE A 35 6.15 16.12 6.49
C ILE A 35 5.99 14.84 7.34
N GLY A 36 6.03 14.96 8.66
CA GLY A 36 5.79 13.83 9.57
C GLY A 36 4.41 13.20 9.32
N PHE A 37 3.36 14.01 9.26
CA PHE A 37 2.01 13.53 8.96
C PHE A 37 1.96 12.79 7.62
N ARG A 38 2.56 13.35 6.58
CA ARG A 38 2.61 12.76 5.24
C ARG A 38 3.37 11.44 5.19
N MET A 39 4.45 11.29 5.96
CA MET A 39 5.24 10.06 5.98
C MET A 39 4.58 8.94 6.78
N PHE A 40 3.93 9.26 7.90
CA PHE A 40 3.42 8.24 8.83
C PHE A 40 1.95 7.90 8.62
N PHE A 41 1.11 8.85 8.21
CA PHE A 41 -0.35 8.68 8.19
C PHE A 41 -0.93 8.48 6.80
N VAL A 42 -0.15 8.74 5.75
CA VAL A 42 -0.66 8.79 4.38
C VAL A 42 -0.01 7.70 3.54
N THR A 43 -0.82 6.73 3.13
CA THR A 43 -0.43 5.65 2.22
C THR A 43 -1.12 5.87 0.87
N PHE A 44 -0.42 5.58 -0.21
CA PHE A 44 -0.98 5.62 -1.56
C PHE A 44 -1.32 4.21 -2.03
N VAL A 45 -2.54 4.03 -2.53
CA VAL A 45 -3.02 2.78 -3.12
C VAL A 45 -3.17 2.98 -4.62
N ASP A 46 -2.48 2.15 -5.41
CA ASP A 46 -2.54 2.25 -6.87
C ASP A 46 -3.91 1.79 -7.41
N ASN A 47 -4.25 2.23 -8.63
CA ASN A 47 -5.54 2.01 -9.26
C ASN A 47 -5.86 0.53 -9.49
N TYR A 48 -4.83 -0.29 -9.72
CA TYR A 48 -4.97 -1.72 -9.91
C TYR A 48 -4.94 -2.50 -8.60
N GLN A 49 -4.49 -1.91 -7.49
CA GLN A 49 -4.34 -2.61 -6.22
C GLN A 49 -5.64 -2.57 -5.40
N ILE A 50 -5.78 -3.58 -4.54
CA ILE A 50 -6.83 -3.66 -3.54
C ILE A 50 -6.17 -3.50 -2.18
N ALA A 51 -6.56 -2.45 -1.46
CA ALA A 51 -6.10 -2.23 -0.11
C ALA A 51 -7.02 -2.88 0.92
N TYR A 52 -6.42 -3.48 1.94
CA TYR A 52 -7.11 -3.98 3.12
C TYR A 52 -6.46 -3.40 4.38
N ILE A 53 -7.29 -3.13 5.39
CA ILE A 53 -6.85 -2.64 6.69
C ILE A 53 -6.89 -3.78 7.69
N TYR A 54 -5.81 -3.90 8.44
CA TYR A 54 -5.76 -4.69 9.64
C TYR A 54 -5.86 -3.79 10.87
N HIS A 55 -6.87 -4.02 11.70
CA HIS A 55 -7.08 -3.30 12.96
C HIS A 55 -6.33 -3.99 14.11
N VAL A 56 -5.23 -3.40 14.57
CA VAL A 56 -4.42 -3.92 15.68
C VAL A 56 -5.16 -3.78 17.02
N TRP A 57 -5.76 -2.61 17.26
CA TRP A 57 -6.52 -2.29 18.47
C TRP A 57 -7.55 -1.22 18.12
N PRO A 58 -8.83 -1.27 18.55
CA PRO A 58 -9.56 -2.27 19.35
C PRO A 58 -10.17 -3.44 18.54
N GLY A 59 -9.91 -3.53 17.23
CA GLY A 59 -10.59 -4.42 16.28
C GLY A 59 -10.23 -5.92 16.34
N LYS A 60 -9.54 -6.42 17.37
CA LYS A 60 -9.15 -7.84 17.52
C LYS A 60 -8.49 -8.48 16.28
N GLY A 61 -7.78 -7.70 15.47
CA GLY A 61 -7.16 -8.21 14.25
C GLY A 61 -8.13 -8.50 13.11
N ARG A 62 -9.30 -7.85 13.09
CA ARG A 62 -10.20 -7.89 11.93
C ARG A 62 -9.52 -7.30 10.69
N ILE A 63 -9.77 -7.95 9.57
CA ILE A 63 -9.34 -7.54 8.24
C ILE A 63 -10.56 -6.92 7.55
N GLU A 64 -10.43 -5.68 7.11
CA GLU A 64 -11.48 -4.98 6.37
C GLU A 64 -10.96 -4.58 5.01
N ILE A 65 -11.68 -4.98 3.96
CA ILE A 65 -11.37 -4.56 2.60
C ILE A 65 -11.85 -3.12 2.44
N LEU A 66 -10.97 -2.23 1.97
CA LEU A 66 -11.35 -0.84 1.75
C LEU A 66 -12.24 -0.71 0.52
N LYS A 67 -13.53 -0.47 0.76
CA LYS A 67 -14.53 -0.21 -0.28
C LYS A 67 -15.11 1.20 -0.12
N ASN A 68 -15.42 1.83 -1.24
CA ASN A 68 -16.19 3.07 -1.32
C ASN A 68 -17.68 2.78 -1.08
N PRO A 69 -18.51 3.81 -0.81
CA PRO A 69 -19.96 3.67 -0.68
C PRO A 69 -20.62 2.97 -1.88
N ASP A 70 -20.05 3.16 -3.08
CA ASP A 70 -20.52 2.57 -4.34
C ASP A 70 -20.12 1.09 -4.51
N GLY A 71 -19.48 0.47 -3.50
CA GLY A 71 -19.00 -0.91 -3.54
C GLY A 71 -17.68 -1.13 -4.29
N THR A 72 -17.13 -0.09 -4.91
CA THR A 72 -15.82 -0.13 -5.59
C THR A 72 -14.65 -0.11 -4.61
N TYR A 73 -13.48 -0.63 -5.00
CA TYR A 73 -12.28 -0.57 -4.15
C TYR A 73 -11.78 0.87 -3.97
N ARG A 74 -11.41 1.22 -2.74
CA ARG A 74 -10.88 2.55 -2.43
C ARG A 74 -9.46 2.67 -3.00
N ARG A 75 -9.23 3.72 -3.80
CA ARG A 75 -7.96 4.00 -4.50
C ARG A 75 -7.42 5.38 -4.12
N GLY A 76 -6.13 5.59 -4.35
CA GLY A 76 -5.45 6.86 -4.08
C GLY A 76 -5.00 7.02 -2.64
N TRP A 77 -5.08 8.23 -2.11
CA TRP A 77 -4.58 8.55 -0.77
C TRP A 77 -5.51 8.03 0.32
N VAL A 78 -4.99 7.10 1.13
CA VAL A 78 -5.67 6.58 2.31
C VAL A 78 -4.96 7.12 3.54
N VAL A 79 -5.71 7.78 4.41
CA VAL A 79 -5.22 8.23 5.71
C VAL A 79 -5.50 7.12 6.72
N ALA A 80 -4.45 6.56 7.29
CA ALA A 80 -4.52 5.52 8.30
C ALA A 80 -3.57 5.85 9.45
N THR A 81 -4.04 5.65 10.68
CA THR A 81 -3.23 5.80 11.88
C THR A 81 -2.31 4.58 12.02
N PRO A 82 -0.98 4.71 11.83
CA PRO A 82 -0.08 3.55 11.70
C PRO A 82 -0.01 2.68 12.96
N PHE A 83 -0.33 3.26 14.13
CA PHE A 83 -0.32 2.56 15.41
C PHE A 83 -1.56 1.68 15.65
N LEU A 84 -2.69 2.03 15.05
CA LEU A 84 -3.95 1.30 15.21
C LEU A 84 -4.27 0.43 13.98
N ASN A 85 -3.91 0.92 12.79
CA ASN A 85 -4.30 0.37 11.52
C ASN A 85 -3.06 0.14 10.67
N ARG A 86 -2.91 -1.08 10.14
CA ARG A 86 -1.92 -1.37 9.10
C ARG A 86 -2.63 -1.55 7.78
N VAL A 87 -2.27 -0.73 6.80
CA VAL A 87 -2.75 -0.83 5.43
C VAL A 87 -1.81 -1.75 4.67
N HIS A 88 -2.39 -2.75 4.01
CA HIS A 88 -1.67 -3.65 3.13
C HIS A 88 -2.38 -3.72 1.78
N MET A 89 -1.64 -4.12 0.76
CA MET A 89 -2.12 -4.12 -0.62
C MET A 89 -1.97 -5.49 -1.28
N VAL A 90 -2.95 -5.87 -2.09
CA VAL A 90 -2.92 -7.04 -2.95
C VAL A 90 -3.15 -6.60 -4.38
N ASP A 91 -2.34 -7.11 -5.31
CA ASP A 91 -2.51 -6.87 -6.73
C ASP A 91 -3.37 -7.97 -7.40
N PRO A 92 -4.64 -7.70 -7.74
CA PRO A 92 -5.51 -8.65 -8.41
C PRO A 92 -5.24 -8.78 -9.92
N ARG A 93 -4.21 -8.16 -10.48
CA ARG A 93 -3.92 -8.27 -11.92
C ARG A 93 -3.58 -9.72 -12.29
N PRO A 94 -4.00 -10.19 -13.48
CA PRO A 94 -3.61 -11.49 -14.00
C PRO A 94 -2.08 -11.60 -14.09
N MET A 95 -1.55 -12.72 -13.62
CA MET A 95 -0.13 -13.04 -13.68
C MET A 95 0.09 -14.39 -14.34
N GLN A 96 1.17 -14.48 -15.10
CA GLN A 96 1.57 -15.71 -15.73
C GLN A 96 2.45 -16.50 -14.77
N VAL A 97 2.00 -17.69 -14.39
CA VAL A 97 2.76 -18.63 -13.57
C VAL A 97 3.15 -19.82 -14.43
N CYS A 98 4.43 -20.18 -14.42
CA CYS A 98 4.97 -21.26 -15.24
C CYS A 98 5.69 -22.28 -14.37
N ILE A 99 5.53 -23.55 -14.72
CA ILE A 99 6.40 -24.62 -14.23
C ILE A 99 7.53 -24.80 -15.22
N ASN A 100 8.76 -24.69 -14.72
CA ASN A 100 9.98 -24.90 -15.47
C ASN A 100 10.80 -26.04 -14.87
N ALA A 101 11.51 -26.77 -15.73
CA ALA A 101 12.50 -27.76 -15.35
C ALA A 101 13.70 -27.64 -16.29
N ASN A 102 14.92 -27.57 -15.75
CA ASN A 102 16.17 -27.51 -16.53
C ASN A 102 16.10 -26.52 -17.72
N GLN A 103 15.71 -25.27 -17.46
CA GLN A 103 15.57 -24.18 -18.45
C GLN A 103 14.48 -24.38 -19.53
N ARG A 104 13.64 -25.42 -19.44
CA ARG A 104 12.47 -25.59 -20.30
C ARG A 104 11.19 -25.19 -19.57
N VAL A 105 10.36 -24.39 -20.22
CA VAL A 105 9.01 -24.07 -19.76
C VAL A 105 8.09 -25.23 -20.15
N LEU A 106 7.57 -25.94 -19.15
CA LEU A 106 6.76 -27.15 -19.36
C LEU A 106 5.30 -26.79 -19.63
N ASN A 107 4.76 -25.87 -18.84
CA ASN A 107 3.38 -25.43 -18.90
C ASN A 107 3.29 -24.05 -18.22
N CYS A 108 2.47 -23.15 -18.76
CA CYS A 108 2.15 -21.88 -18.12
C CYS A 108 0.63 -21.76 -17.92
N LYS A 109 0.23 -21.09 -16.85
CA LYS A 109 -1.17 -20.70 -16.62
C LYS A 109 -1.22 -19.20 -16.39
N LEU A 110 -2.22 -18.55 -16.98
CA LEU A 110 -2.59 -17.19 -16.62
C LEU A 110 -3.57 -17.27 -15.46
N VAL A 111 -3.15 -16.80 -14.30
CA VAL A 111 -3.91 -16.87 -13.06
C VAL A 111 -4.22 -15.47 -12.55
N GLN A 112 -5.34 -15.32 -11.88
CA GLN A 112 -5.78 -14.07 -11.31
C GLN A 112 -6.21 -14.29 -9.87
N PHE A 113 -5.82 -13.38 -8.98
CA PHE A 113 -6.30 -13.40 -7.63
C PHE A 113 -7.76 -12.92 -7.57
N ASN A 114 -8.62 -13.73 -6.96
CA ASN A 114 -10.01 -13.36 -6.69
C ASN A 114 -10.12 -12.71 -5.29
N PRO A 115 -10.51 -11.42 -5.20
CA PRO A 115 -10.63 -10.73 -3.92
C PRO A 115 -11.68 -11.32 -2.97
N GLU A 116 -12.64 -12.09 -3.48
CA GLU A 116 -13.65 -12.78 -2.67
C GLU A 116 -13.03 -13.79 -1.70
N GLY A 117 -11.91 -14.41 -2.09
CA GLY A 117 -11.17 -15.34 -1.24
C GLY A 117 -10.10 -14.70 -0.37
N LEU A 118 -10.02 -13.37 -0.30
CA LEU A 118 -8.93 -12.67 0.41
C LEU A 118 -8.83 -13.06 1.88
N GLU A 119 -9.96 -13.21 2.58
CA GLU A 119 -9.96 -13.61 3.98
C GLU A 119 -9.33 -15.00 4.19
N LEU A 120 -9.71 -15.96 3.35
CA LEU A 120 -9.12 -17.31 3.40
C LEU A 120 -7.63 -17.27 3.06
N PHE A 121 -7.26 -16.52 2.03
CA PHE A 121 -5.87 -16.37 1.61
C PHE A 121 -4.99 -15.82 2.73
N LEU A 122 -5.43 -14.74 3.40
CA LEU A 122 -4.70 -14.13 4.51
C LEU A 122 -4.65 -15.04 5.74
N SER A 123 -5.67 -15.88 5.95
CA SER A 123 -5.67 -16.87 7.03
C SER A 123 -4.58 -17.94 6.84
N TRP A 124 -4.21 -18.26 5.60
CA TRP A 124 -3.22 -19.30 5.28
C TRP A 124 -1.81 -18.75 5.09
N HIS A 125 -1.68 -17.60 4.43
CA HIS A 125 -0.38 -17.03 4.06
C HIS A 125 0.08 -15.88 4.94
N GLY A 126 -0.77 -15.45 5.87
CA GLY A 126 -0.50 -14.29 6.71
C GLY A 126 -0.79 -12.97 6.00
N ARG A 127 -0.32 -11.88 6.61
CA ARG A 127 -0.55 -10.51 6.13
C ARG A 127 0.74 -9.97 5.54
N ASN A 128 0.68 -9.53 4.30
CA ASN A 128 1.81 -8.89 3.64
C ASN A 128 1.31 -8.03 2.46
N ASP A 129 2.21 -7.24 1.89
CA ASP A 129 1.98 -6.62 0.59
C ASP A 129 2.23 -7.67 -0.50
N TYR A 130 1.17 -8.04 -1.21
CA TYR A 130 1.18 -9.06 -2.26
C TYR A 130 1.25 -8.40 -3.63
N GLU A 131 2.47 -8.23 -4.11
CA GLU A 131 2.76 -7.54 -5.37
C GLU A 131 2.56 -8.46 -6.58
N GLY A 132 1.94 -7.92 -7.61
CA GLY A 132 1.66 -8.61 -8.86
C GLY A 132 2.82 -8.57 -9.86
N PRO A 133 2.55 -8.87 -11.15
CA PRO A 133 3.59 -8.97 -12.16
C PRO A 133 4.22 -7.60 -12.39
N GLY A 134 5.52 -7.50 -12.09
CA GLY A 134 6.33 -6.28 -12.24
C GLY A 134 6.89 -5.67 -10.94
N GLY A 135 6.56 -6.22 -9.76
CA GLY A 135 7.07 -5.72 -8.46
C GLY A 135 8.52 -6.07 -8.14
N SER A 136 9.05 -7.15 -8.71
CA SER A 136 10.43 -7.61 -8.49
C SER A 136 11.19 -7.74 -9.82
N GLN A 137 12.18 -6.87 -10.04
CA GLN A 137 13.11 -6.96 -11.19
C GLN A 137 14.05 -8.18 -11.12
N GLN A 138 13.97 -8.98 -10.05
CA GLN A 138 14.72 -10.22 -9.90
C GLN A 138 13.82 -11.26 -9.21
N GLY A 139 13.35 -12.24 -9.97
CA GLY A 139 12.58 -13.37 -9.44
C GLY A 139 11.06 -13.13 -9.43
N THR A 140 10.31 -14.21 -9.65
CA THR A 140 8.86 -14.27 -9.44
C THR A 140 8.52 -13.76 -8.05
N SER A 141 7.54 -12.85 -7.94
CA SER A 141 7.11 -12.36 -6.62
C SER A 141 6.66 -13.53 -5.75
N ASN A 142 6.88 -13.46 -4.43
CA ASN A 142 6.41 -14.49 -3.49
C ASN A 142 4.91 -14.78 -3.70
N PHE A 143 4.15 -13.74 -4.04
CA PHE A 143 2.75 -13.87 -4.39
C PHE A 143 2.49 -14.76 -5.62
N ALA A 144 3.26 -14.57 -6.70
CA ALA A 144 3.16 -15.42 -7.90
C ALA A 144 3.52 -16.89 -7.61
N GLU A 145 4.53 -17.14 -6.79
CA GLU A 145 4.89 -18.51 -6.37
C GLU A 145 3.81 -19.16 -5.50
N ILE A 146 3.19 -18.39 -4.59
CA ILE A 146 2.04 -18.88 -3.81
C ILE A 146 0.90 -19.28 -4.75
N LEU A 147 0.48 -18.37 -5.65
CA LEU A 147 -0.63 -18.66 -6.57
C LEU A 147 -0.30 -19.81 -7.54
N LYS A 148 0.96 -19.95 -7.95
CA LYS A 148 1.44 -21.08 -8.74
C LYS A 148 1.22 -22.42 -8.03
N SER A 149 1.49 -22.50 -6.72
CA SER A 149 1.31 -23.75 -5.97
C SER A 149 -0.13 -24.26 -6.00
N TYR A 150 -1.10 -23.33 -5.94
CA TYR A 150 -2.53 -23.65 -6.02
C TYR A 150 -3.02 -23.87 -7.45
N ALA A 151 -2.48 -23.15 -8.43
CA ALA A 151 -2.85 -23.28 -9.84
C ALA A 151 -2.48 -24.64 -10.46
N TYR A 152 -1.47 -25.30 -9.88
CA TYR A 152 -0.99 -26.62 -10.27
C TYR A 152 -1.29 -27.69 -9.21
N ASP A 153 -2.21 -27.44 -8.28
CA ASP A 153 -2.67 -28.49 -7.36
C ASP A 153 -3.36 -29.61 -8.14
N GLY A 154 -2.71 -30.78 -8.21
CA GLY A 154 -3.19 -31.95 -8.93
C GLY A 154 -4.42 -32.61 -8.31
N ARG A 155 -4.92 -32.12 -7.18
CA ARG A 155 -6.10 -32.66 -6.47
C ARG A 155 -7.44 -32.13 -6.99
N GLY A 156 -7.44 -31.22 -7.97
CA GLY A 156 -8.66 -30.67 -8.58
C GLY A 156 -9.49 -29.81 -7.62
N ARG A 157 -8.87 -29.26 -6.56
CA ARG A 157 -9.54 -28.37 -5.62
C ARG A 157 -9.69 -26.98 -6.22
N THR A 158 -10.84 -26.36 -5.97
CA THR A 158 -11.07 -24.96 -6.29
C THR A 158 -10.74 -24.10 -5.08
N TYR A 159 -10.02 -23.00 -5.31
CA TYR A 159 -9.63 -22.07 -4.26
C TYR A 159 -10.36 -20.74 -4.50
N PRO A 160 -11.13 -20.22 -3.51
CA PRO A 160 -11.96 -19.04 -3.72
C PRO A 160 -11.14 -17.77 -3.99
N PHE A 161 -9.84 -17.78 -3.70
CA PHE A 161 -8.91 -16.68 -3.95
C PHE A 161 -8.18 -16.79 -5.29
N LEU A 162 -8.39 -17.84 -6.08
CA LEU A 162 -7.66 -18.10 -7.31
C LEU A 162 -8.62 -18.40 -8.47
N THR A 163 -8.46 -17.63 -9.54
CA THR A 163 -9.11 -17.88 -10.83
C THR A 163 -8.05 -18.23 -11.86
N VAL A 164 -8.16 -19.40 -12.50
CA VAL A 164 -7.33 -19.76 -13.66
C VAL A 164 -8.05 -19.24 -14.91
N LEU A 165 -7.48 -18.23 -15.56
CA LEU A 165 -8.09 -17.59 -16.74
C LEU A 165 -7.81 -18.38 -18.02
N ARG A 166 -6.57 -18.86 -18.17
CA ARG A 166 -6.14 -19.60 -19.36
C ARG A 166 -4.99 -20.53 -19.03
N GLU A 167 -5.02 -21.73 -19.60
CA GLU A 167 -3.87 -22.61 -19.65
C GLU A 167 -3.16 -22.39 -20.98
N LEU A 168 -1.86 -22.08 -20.93
CA LEU A 168 -1.01 -21.86 -22.09
C LEU A 168 -0.28 -23.17 -22.37
N LYS A 169 -0.74 -23.89 -23.39
CA LYS A 169 -0.05 -25.08 -23.88
C LYS A 169 1.07 -24.67 -24.83
N PRO A 170 2.18 -25.44 -24.92
CA PRO A 170 3.27 -25.14 -25.84
C PRO A 170 2.88 -25.20 -27.32
N GLU A 171 1.72 -25.78 -27.64
CA GLU A 171 1.24 -26.06 -29.00
C GLU A 171 0.25 -25.01 -29.54
N GLU A 172 -0.06 -23.97 -28.75
CA GLU A 172 -0.93 -22.83 -29.15
C GLU A 172 -0.13 -21.59 -29.54
#